data_AF-A0AAG5D324-F1
#
_entry.id   AF-A0AAG5D324-F1
#
_cell.length_a   1.000
_cell.length_b   1.000
_cell.length_c   1.000
_cell.angle_alpha   90.00
_cell.angle_beta   90.00
_cell.angle_gamma   90.00
#
_symmetry.space_group_name_H-M   'P 1'
#
loop_
_entity.id
_entity.type
_entity.pdbx_description
1 polymer ?
#
loop_
_entity_poly.entity_id
_entity_poly.type
_entity_poly.pdbx_seq_one_letter_code
_entity_poly.pdbx_strand_id
1 'polypeptide(L)'
;MESQTALNFSYCSDPKFNLNVLKKNTEEKCDICLLVEFKPVRYGEFIVKKYKSTETLRCHYFCLLSATCIPQRGQPSAGITGFLIRDIIDSFREFRDKRCVYCCHPSAAIKCCHEGCDRWFHYICGYKNACLTQFCGAHNSFCDQHLPEEYANPPETKHVACEICFEPLPWATDAKYSPVAIVKTCRDDECPPGLMHRECVQQFAFSAGYHFKCPCCFSKKYIKNAQQHGIFVPSRDASWEREPGAFKDLHKRSCTAADCSLASTKAANDVSKMVGCSVCGGQLMHKVCTQLEDPFTYLCKACKDESFIKLL
;
A
#
# COMPACT_ATOMS: atom_id res chain seq x y z
N MET A 1 5.00 8.81 28.55
CA MET A 1 3.70 8.99 27.89
C MET A 1 3.82 8.40 26.50
N GLU A 2 3.62 7.09 26.40
CA GLU A 2 3.82 6.33 25.17
C GLU A 2 2.64 6.56 24.22
N SER A 3 2.93 7.05 23.02
CA SER A 3 1.92 7.29 22.00
C SER A 3 1.32 5.97 21.55
N GLN A 4 -0.01 5.88 21.58
CA GLN A 4 -0.78 4.81 20.94
C GLN A 4 -0.36 4.72 19.46
N THR A 5 0.45 3.71 19.14
CA THR A 5 0.80 3.36 17.77
C THR A 5 -0.46 2.82 17.11
N ALA A 6 -1.19 3.67 16.38
CA ALA A 6 -2.32 3.21 15.56
C ALA A 6 -1.81 2.16 14.58
N LEU A 7 -2.34 0.94 14.70
CA LEU A 7 -1.82 -0.23 14.02
C LEU A 7 -2.43 -0.32 12.61
N ASN A 8 -1.68 0.18 11.63
CA ASN A 8 -2.04 0.15 10.21
C ASN A 8 -1.72 -1.22 9.59
N PHE A 9 -2.54 -2.25 9.82
CA PHE A 9 -2.42 -3.55 9.11
C PHE A 9 -3.27 -3.58 7.83
N SER A 10 -2.80 -4.17 6.74
CA SER A 10 -3.65 -4.54 5.59
C SER A 10 -3.39 -6.00 5.23
N TYR A 11 -4.44 -6.74 4.90
CA TYR A 11 -4.41 -8.18 4.72
C TYR A 11 -4.76 -8.58 3.31
N CYS A 12 -3.74 -9.05 2.59
CA CYS A 12 -3.97 -10.19 1.73
C CYS A 12 -3.59 -11.40 2.59
N SER A 13 -4.60 -11.95 3.29
CA SER A 13 -4.61 -13.25 3.98
C SER A 13 -3.43 -13.53 4.93
N ASP A 14 -3.43 -12.91 6.11
CA ASP A 14 -2.63 -13.41 7.24
C ASP A 14 -3.52 -14.38 8.07
N PRO A 15 -3.16 -15.68 8.15
CA PRO A 15 -3.89 -16.68 8.94
C PRO A 15 -4.08 -16.29 10.41
N LYS A 16 -3.21 -15.44 10.95
CA LYS A 16 -3.21 -15.03 12.36
C LYS A 16 -4.43 -14.22 12.77
N PHE A 17 -5.12 -13.58 11.83
CA PHE A 17 -6.19 -12.62 12.13
C PHE A 17 -7.60 -13.11 11.75
N ASN A 18 -7.72 -14.25 11.07
CA ASN A 18 -9.00 -14.80 10.59
C ASN A 18 -9.88 -13.71 9.92
N LEU A 19 -9.28 -12.90 9.05
CA LEU A 19 -9.97 -11.86 8.28
C LEU A 19 -10.11 -12.35 6.84
N ASN A 20 -11.35 -12.38 6.34
CA ASN A 20 -11.58 -12.64 4.92
C ASN A 20 -11.60 -11.30 4.18
N VAL A 21 -10.68 -11.15 3.23
CA VAL A 21 -10.62 -9.97 2.35
C VAL A 21 -11.12 -10.38 0.97
N LEU A 22 -12.16 -9.70 0.50
CA LEU A 22 -12.73 -10.00 -0.81
C LEU A 22 -11.75 -9.61 -1.91
N LYS A 23 -11.46 -10.57 -2.80
CA LYS A 23 -10.56 -10.40 -3.94
C LYS A 23 -11.27 -10.01 -5.24
N LYS A 24 -12.61 -9.98 -5.24
CA LYS A 24 -13.45 -9.72 -6.41
C LYS A 24 -14.52 -8.69 -6.04
N ASN A 25 -15.04 -8.02 -7.07
CA ASN A 25 -16.18 -7.11 -6.93
C ASN A 25 -17.32 -7.78 -6.17
N THR A 26 -18.02 -6.97 -5.39
CA THR A 26 -19.15 -7.39 -4.58
C THR A 26 -20.26 -6.36 -4.69
N GLU A 27 -21.50 -6.83 -4.71
CA GLU A 27 -22.69 -5.98 -4.59
C GLU A 27 -23.09 -5.76 -3.12
N GLU A 28 -22.31 -6.35 -2.20
CA GLU A 28 -22.52 -6.21 -0.77
C GLU A 28 -22.23 -4.78 -0.30
N LYS A 29 -23.14 -4.27 0.54
CA LYS A 29 -22.96 -2.96 1.18
C LYS A 29 -21.91 -3.06 2.27
N CYS A 30 -21.13 -1.99 2.42
CA CYS A 30 -20.34 -1.79 3.63
C CYS A 30 -21.29 -1.42 4.79
N ASP A 31 -21.23 -2.14 5.89
CA ASP A 31 -22.08 -1.95 7.07
C ASP A 31 -21.78 -0.63 7.82
N ILE A 32 -20.65 0.04 7.51
CA ILE A 32 -20.30 1.36 8.07
C ILE A 32 -20.88 2.51 7.23
N CYS A 33 -20.61 2.56 5.92
CA CYS A 33 -21.05 3.67 5.07
C CYS A 33 -22.35 3.41 4.31
N LEU A 34 -22.83 2.16 4.28
CA LEU A 34 -24.00 1.67 3.54
C LEU A 34 -23.92 1.80 2.01
N LEU A 35 -22.74 2.14 1.47
CA LEU A 35 -22.49 2.24 0.03
C LEU A 35 -22.01 0.90 -0.55
N VAL A 36 -22.36 0.66 -1.82
CA VAL A 36 -21.86 -0.46 -2.65
C VAL A 36 -20.75 0.08 -3.54
N GLU A 37 -19.51 -0.09 -3.12
CA GLU A 37 -18.33 0.37 -3.84
C GLU A 37 -17.21 -0.65 -3.67
N PHE A 38 -16.44 -0.91 -4.72
CA PHE A 38 -15.31 -1.84 -4.64
C PHE A 38 -14.11 -1.27 -5.39
N LYS A 39 -13.30 -0.49 -4.68
CA LYS A 39 -11.99 0.01 -5.16
C LYS A 39 -10.98 -0.10 -4.02
N PRO A 40 -10.41 -1.29 -3.78
CA PRO A 40 -9.54 -1.54 -2.61
C PRO A 40 -8.37 -0.57 -2.46
N VAL A 41 -7.79 -0.13 -3.59
CA VAL A 41 -6.71 0.86 -3.59
C VAL A 41 -7.16 2.20 -3.01
N ARG A 42 -8.38 2.63 -3.32
CA ARG A 42 -8.92 3.93 -2.90
C ARG A 42 -9.56 3.87 -1.53
N TYR A 43 -10.34 2.83 -1.27
CA TYR A 43 -11.25 2.73 -0.10
C TYR A 43 -10.77 1.72 0.94
N GLY A 44 -9.61 1.11 0.73
CA GLY A 44 -9.10 0.03 1.56
C GLY A 44 -9.73 -1.30 1.16
N GLU A 45 -9.06 -2.38 1.55
CA GLU A 45 -9.54 -3.75 1.38
C GLU A 45 -10.96 -3.91 1.94
N PHE A 46 -11.80 -4.67 1.22
CA PHE A 46 -13.16 -4.97 1.67
C PHE A 46 -13.13 -6.19 2.59
N ILE A 47 -13.36 -5.96 3.88
CA ILE A 47 -13.25 -6.95 4.95
C ILE A 47 -14.60 -7.59 5.19
N VAL A 48 -14.60 -8.91 5.31
CA VAL A 48 -15.75 -9.74 5.72
C VAL A 48 -15.33 -10.53 6.96
N LYS A 49 -15.94 -10.23 8.10
CA LYS A 49 -15.63 -10.86 9.38
C LYS A 49 -16.89 -11.52 9.96
N LYS A 50 -16.89 -12.85 10.01
CA LYS A 50 -17.87 -13.61 10.78
C LYS A 50 -17.56 -13.46 12.27
N TYR A 51 -18.57 -13.17 13.09
CA TYR A 51 -18.39 -12.98 14.54
C TYR A 51 -19.43 -13.70 15.40
N LYS A 52 -20.48 -14.25 14.77
CA LYS A 52 -21.34 -15.30 15.33
C LYS A 52 -21.62 -16.33 14.23
N SER A 53 -22.38 -17.38 14.53
CA SER A 53 -22.75 -18.42 13.57
C SER A 53 -23.45 -17.87 12.31
N THR A 54 -24.26 -16.82 12.46
CA THR A 54 -25.06 -16.22 11.38
C THR A 54 -24.69 -14.77 11.06
N GLU A 55 -23.94 -14.09 11.92
CA GLU A 55 -23.67 -12.66 11.78
C GLU A 55 -22.29 -12.39 11.17
N THR A 56 -22.28 -11.48 10.20
CA THR A 56 -21.09 -11.07 9.46
C THR A 56 -21.02 -9.56 9.38
N LEU A 57 -19.84 -9.01 9.65
CA LEU A 57 -19.52 -7.61 9.45
C LEU A 57 -18.79 -7.45 8.12
N ARG A 58 -19.29 -6.58 7.25
CA ARG A 58 -18.74 -6.23 5.94
C ARG A 58 -18.35 -4.77 5.97
N CYS A 59 -17.10 -4.42 5.69
CA CYS A 59 -16.73 -3.00 5.63
C CYS A 59 -15.54 -2.74 4.74
N HIS A 60 -15.50 -1.55 4.15
CA HIS A 60 -14.26 -1.00 3.63
C HIS A 60 -13.34 -0.69 4.80
N TYR A 61 -12.10 -1.15 4.72
CA TYR A 61 -11.18 -0.96 5.82
C TYR A 61 -10.88 0.53 6.10
N PHE A 62 -10.83 1.38 5.08
CA PHE A 62 -10.63 2.81 5.32
C PHE A 62 -11.87 3.48 5.92
N CYS A 63 -13.08 2.97 5.67
CA CYS A 63 -14.27 3.43 6.39
C CYS A 63 -14.18 3.10 7.89
N LEU A 64 -13.57 1.97 8.26
CA LEU A 64 -13.36 1.59 9.65
C LEU A 64 -12.26 2.44 10.31
N LEU A 65 -11.08 2.55 9.68
CA LEU A 65 -9.94 3.30 10.21
C LEU A 65 -10.22 4.78 10.44
N SER A 66 -11.04 5.40 9.59
CA SER A 66 -11.31 6.83 9.62
C SER A 66 -12.58 7.21 10.39
N ALA A 67 -13.34 6.23 10.88
CA ALA A 67 -14.58 6.50 11.58
C ALA A 67 -14.32 7.17 12.93
N THR A 68 -14.88 8.37 13.10
CA THR A 68 -14.58 9.23 14.26
C THR A 68 -14.99 8.60 15.59
N CYS A 69 -16.09 7.84 15.60
CA CYS A 69 -16.67 7.31 16.83
C CYS A 69 -16.36 5.83 17.08
N ILE A 70 -15.53 5.17 16.25
CA ILE A 70 -15.21 3.74 16.40
C ILE A 70 -13.84 3.59 17.08
N PRO A 71 -13.78 3.15 18.34
CA PRO A 71 -12.51 3.07 19.06
C PRO A 71 -11.68 1.84 18.65
N GLN A 72 -10.36 2.01 18.52
CA GLN A 72 -9.39 0.92 18.32
C GLN A 72 -8.68 0.60 19.63
N ARG A 73 -9.33 -0.15 20.53
CA ARG A 73 -8.81 -0.45 21.90
C ARG A 73 -8.36 -1.89 22.11
N GLY A 74 -8.59 -2.75 21.13
CA GLY A 74 -8.18 -4.15 21.17
C GLY A 74 -6.69 -4.35 20.90
N GLN A 75 -6.20 -5.55 21.24
CA GLN A 75 -4.88 -6.00 20.83
C GLN A 75 -4.79 -6.10 19.29
N PRO A 76 -3.60 -6.01 18.68
CA PRO A 76 -3.42 -6.08 17.23
C PRO A 76 -4.22 -7.20 16.53
N SER A 77 -4.27 -8.39 17.15
CA SER A 77 -4.94 -9.57 16.62
C SER A 77 -6.43 -9.67 16.91
N ALA A 78 -6.99 -8.77 17.73
CA ALA A 78 -8.39 -8.80 18.12
C ALA A 78 -9.30 -8.22 17.03
N GLY A 79 -10.47 -8.86 16.84
CA GLY A 79 -11.52 -8.40 15.95
C GLY A 79 -11.03 -8.15 14.52
N ILE A 80 -11.04 -6.89 14.10
CA ILE A 80 -10.42 -6.39 12.88
C ILE A 80 -9.27 -5.47 13.31
N THR A 81 -8.01 -5.93 13.34
CA THR A 81 -6.83 -5.06 13.62
C THR A 81 -6.84 -4.31 14.95
N GLY A 82 -7.43 -4.87 16.00
CA GLY A 82 -7.63 -4.15 17.27
C GLY A 82 -8.93 -3.35 17.35
N PHE A 83 -9.74 -3.30 16.29
CA PHE A 83 -11.14 -2.91 16.41
C PHE A 83 -11.95 -4.11 16.90
N LEU A 84 -12.47 -4.02 18.12
CA LEU A 84 -13.35 -5.04 18.68
C LEU A 84 -14.70 -5.01 17.94
N ILE A 85 -15.21 -6.17 17.54
CA ILE A 85 -16.44 -6.26 16.75
C ILE A 85 -17.62 -5.60 17.47
N ARG A 86 -17.69 -5.78 18.80
CA ARG A 86 -18.71 -5.13 19.63
C ARG A 86 -18.61 -3.61 19.56
N ASP A 87 -17.42 -3.05 19.69
CA ASP A 87 -17.20 -1.61 19.64
C ASP A 87 -17.62 -1.04 18.28
N ILE A 88 -17.34 -1.74 17.17
CA ILE A 88 -17.78 -1.33 15.84
C ILE A 88 -19.31 -1.24 15.77
N ILE A 89 -20.01 -2.30 16.21
CA ILE A 89 -21.47 -2.39 16.14
C ILE A 89 -22.13 -1.36 17.06
N ASP A 90 -21.66 -1.25 18.30
CA ASP A 90 -22.21 -0.33 19.30
C ASP A 90 -22.04 1.13 18.83
N SER A 91 -20.96 1.44 18.10
CA SER A 91 -20.68 2.77 17.56
C SER A 91 -21.60 3.18 16.40
N PHE A 92 -22.33 2.26 15.77
CA PHE A 92 -23.23 2.59 14.66
C PHE A 92 -24.26 3.65 15.06
N ARG A 93 -24.78 3.59 16.30
CA ARG A 93 -25.77 4.55 16.79
C ARG A 93 -25.27 6.00 16.80
N GLU A 94 -23.95 6.22 16.88
CA GLU A 94 -23.34 7.55 16.97
C GLU A 94 -23.35 8.29 15.62
N PHE A 95 -23.37 7.55 14.51
CA PHE A 95 -23.23 8.11 13.18
C PHE A 95 -24.29 7.68 12.15
N ARG A 96 -25.19 6.73 12.49
CA ARG A 96 -26.17 6.22 11.52
C ARG A 96 -27.14 7.29 11.04
N ASP A 97 -27.50 8.25 11.89
CA ASP A 97 -28.37 9.39 11.58
C ASP A 97 -27.64 10.53 10.85
N LYS A 98 -26.30 10.57 10.94
CA LYS A 98 -25.49 11.64 10.35
C LYS A 98 -25.50 11.54 8.83
N ARG A 99 -25.86 12.65 8.19
CA ARG A 99 -25.92 12.77 6.73
C ARG A 99 -24.59 13.23 6.18
N CYS A 100 -24.14 12.56 5.12
CA CYS A 100 -22.95 12.96 4.39
C CYS A 100 -23.19 14.30 3.69
N VAL A 101 -22.30 15.28 3.90
CA VAL A 101 -22.42 16.62 3.30
C VAL A 101 -22.39 16.59 1.77
N TYR A 102 -21.80 15.56 1.15
CA TYR A 102 -21.63 15.47 -0.30
C TYR A 102 -22.75 14.71 -1.02
N CYS A 103 -23.30 13.66 -0.40
CA CYS A 103 -24.32 12.81 -1.05
C CYS A 103 -25.67 12.83 -0.33
N CYS A 104 -25.76 13.50 0.82
CA CYS A 104 -26.95 13.62 1.67
C CYS A 104 -27.51 12.30 2.25
N HIS A 105 -26.85 11.16 1.99
CA HIS A 105 -27.23 9.85 2.52
C HIS A 105 -26.76 9.67 3.97
N PRO A 106 -27.49 8.88 4.78
CA PRO A 106 -27.17 8.63 6.18
C PRO A 106 -25.89 7.78 6.36
N SER A 107 -25.52 7.49 7.61
CA SER A 107 -24.38 6.65 7.98
C SER A 107 -23.02 7.25 7.61
N ALA A 108 -22.90 8.57 7.67
CA ALA A 108 -21.64 9.27 7.50
C ALA A 108 -20.79 9.14 8.77
N ALA A 109 -19.81 8.24 8.76
CA ALA A 109 -19.04 7.86 9.96
C ALA A 109 -17.87 8.79 10.30
N ILE A 110 -17.53 9.75 9.43
CA ILE A 110 -16.39 10.65 9.61
C ILE A 110 -16.89 12.06 9.89
N LYS A 111 -16.50 12.63 11.03
CA LYS A 111 -16.62 14.05 11.33
C LYS A 111 -15.32 14.76 10.93
N CYS A 112 -15.43 15.95 10.35
CA CYS A 112 -14.26 16.81 10.16
C CYS A 112 -13.60 17.11 11.52
N CYS A 113 -12.28 17.02 11.59
CA CYS A 113 -11.50 17.25 12.81
C CYS A 113 -11.21 18.73 13.11
N HIS A 114 -11.52 19.64 12.18
CA HIS A 114 -11.40 21.07 12.45
C HIS A 114 -12.40 21.50 13.53
N GLU A 115 -11.91 22.28 14.50
CA GLU A 115 -12.72 22.77 15.61
C GLU A 115 -13.93 23.57 15.11
N GLY A 116 -15.10 23.33 15.68
CA GLY A 116 -16.35 23.99 15.26
C GLY A 116 -16.92 23.52 13.90
N CYS A 117 -16.28 22.58 13.19
CA CYS A 117 -16.84 22.03 11.96
C CYS A 117 -17.82 20.88 12.27
N ASP A 118 -19.06 21.00 11.82
CA ASP A 118 -20.09 19.96 11.98
C ASP A 118 -20.34 19.12 10.71
N ARG A 119 -19.43 19.18 9.75
CA ARG A 119 -19.53 18.36 8.54
C ARG A 119 -19.23 16.90 8.84
N TRP A 120 -20.16 16.03 8.44
CA TRP A 120 -19.98 14.59 8.41
C TRP A 120 -19.93 14.09 6.97
N PHE A 121 -19.14 13.06 6.70
CA PHE A 121 -19.03 12.45 5.38
C PHE A 121 -18.69 10.96 5.43
N HIS A 122 -18.98 10.24 4.35
CA HIS A 122 -18.41 8.91 4.12
C HIS A 122 -16.97 9.03 3.63
N TYR A 123 -16.09 8.10 3.99
CA TYR A 123 -14.73 8.05 3.45
C TYR A 123 -14.71 8.12 1.91
N ILE A 124 -15.56 7.33 1.26
CA ILE A 124 -15.69 7.27 -0.21
C ILE A 124 -16.09 8.62 -0.79
N CYS A 125 -17.07 9.29 -0.18
CA CYS A 125 -17.51 10.61 -0.62
C CYS A 125 -16.39 11.64 -0.41
N GLY A 126 -15.70 11.60 0.73
CA GLY A 126 -14.58 12.48 0.99
C GLY A 126 -13.45 12.30 -0.02
N TYR A 127 -13.08 11.05 -0.34
CA TYR A 127 -12.07 10.77 -1.38
C TYR A 127 -12.42 11.39 -2.74
N LYS A 128 -13.71 11.41 -3.10
CA LYS A 128 -14.21 11.99 -4.35
C LYS A 128 -14.32 13.52 -4.32
N ASN A 129 -14.37 14.14 -3.14
CA ASN A 129 -14.63 15.56 -2.94
C ASN A 129 -13.50 16.26 -2.17
N ALA A 130 -12.25 15.90 -2.48
CA ALA A 130 -11.05 16.56 -1.95
C ALA A 130 -10.92 16.57 -0.40
N CYS A 131 -11.55 15.65 0.32
CA CYS A 131 -11.23 15.46 1.74
C CYS A 131 -9.88 14.76 1.91
N LEU A 132 -9.22 15.07 3.03
CA LEU A 132 -8.01 14.39 3.48
C LEU A 132 -8.34 13.54 4.70
N THR A 133 -7.97 12.26 4.68
CA THR A 133 -7.88 11.42 5.88
C THR A 133 -6.40 11.09 6.04
N GLN A 134 -5.82 11.44 7.19
CA GLN A 134 -4.43 11.11 7.49
C GLN A 134 -4.36 9.69 8.04
N PHE A 135 -3.44 8.85 7.57
CA PHE A 135 -3.27 7.48 8.08
C PHE A 135 -2.17 7.38 9.15
N CYS A 136 -2.10 8.39 10.01
CA CYS A 136 -1.20 8.47 11.16
C CYS A 136 -1.94 8.98 12.40
N GLY A 137 -1.38 8.71 13.58
CA GLY A 137 -1.96 9.16 14.85
C GLY A 137 -3.42 8.71 15.00
N ALA A 138 -4.32 9.65 15.29
CA ALA A 138 -5.75 9.40 15.50
C ALA A 138 -6.59 9.31 14.21
N HIS A 139 -5.95 9.20 13.05
CA HIS A 139 -6.63 9.17 11.74
C HIS A 139 -7.49 10.40 11.42
N ASN A 140 -7.00 11.58 11.80
CA ASN A 140 -7.68 12.85 11.59
C ASN A 140 -8.13 13.02 10.13
N SER A 141 -9.39 13.44 9.96
CA SER A 141 -10.00 13.66 8.66
C SER A 141 -10.51 15.10 8.52
N PHE A 142 -10.21 15.73 7.38
CA PHE A 142 -10.49 17.11 7.06
C PHE A 142 -11.43 17.18 5.86
N CYS A 143 -12.48 18.00 5.93
CA CYS A 143 -13.33 18.25 4.77
C CYS A 143 -12.62 19.14 3.74
N ASP A 144 -13.20 19.24 2.56
CA ASP A 144 -12.81 20.13 1.46
C ASP A 144 -12.54 21.59 1.86
N GLN A 145 -13.21 22.08 2.91
CA GLN A 145 -13.07 23.47 3.37
C GLN A 145 -12.04 23.68 4.49
N HIS A 146 -11.59 22.62 5.13
CA HIS A 146 -10.70 22.69 6.29
C HIS A 146 -9.46 21.84 6.08
N LEU A 147 -8.97 21.76 4.84
CA LEU A 147 -7.71 21.10 4.57
C LEU A 147 -6.56 21.77 5.34
N PRO A 148 -5.54 21.01 5.77
CA PRO A 148 -4.35 21.60 6.39
C PRO A 148 -3.71 22.69 5.52
N GLU A 149 -3.05 23.66 6.16
CA GLU A 149 -2.49 24.86 5.51
C GLU A 149 -1.58 24.55 4.30
N GLU A 150 -0.87 23.43 4.33
CA GLU A 150 0.00 22.99 3.23
C GLU A 150 -0.73 22.72 1.89
N TYR A 151 -2.06 22.60 1.93
CA TYR A 151 -2.91 22.46 0.75
C TYR A 151 -3.52 23.78 0.27
N ALA A 152 -3.34 24.88 1.01
CA ALA A 152 -3.82 26.21 0.60
C ALA A 152 -3.09 26.71 -0.66
N ASN A 153 -1.83 26.31 -0.83
CA ASN A 153 -0.99 26.65 -1.98
C ASN A 153 -0.48 25.36 -2.64
N PRO A 154 -1.31 24.71 -3.47
CA PRO A 154 -0.88 23.50 -4.15
C PRO A 154 0.26 23.80 -5.14
N PRO A 155 1.11 22.79 -5.44
CA PRO A 155 2.18 22.96 -6.41
C PRO A 155 1.62 23.21 -7.82
N GLU A 156 2.33 23.98 -8.63
CA GLU A 156 2.04 24.11 -10.06
C GLU A 156 2.30 22.76 -10.75
N THR A 157 1.30 22.25 -11.45
CA THR A 157 1.35 20.93 -12.10
C THR A 157 1.25 20.99 -13.62
N LYS A 158 1.16 22.20 -14.20
CA LYS A 158 1.15 22.34 -15.67
C LYS A 158 2.39 21.70 -16.28
N HIS A 159 2.16 20.69 -17.13
CA HIS A 159 3.20 19.87 -17.78
C HIS A 159 4.10 19.08 -16.82
N VAL A 160 3.67 18.87 -15.57
CA VAL A 160 4.39 18.00 -14.62
C VAL A 160 3.83 16.58 -14.69
N ALA A 161 4.72 15.61 -14.86
CA ALA A 161 4.39 14.19 -14.84
C ALA A 161 4.59 13.58 -13.45
N CYS A 162 3.88 12.50 -13.17
CA CYS A 162 4.04 11.73 -11.94
C CYS A 162 5.37 10.95 -11.94
N GLU A 163 6.13 11.03 -10.85
CA GLU A 163 7.42 10.30 -10.71
C GLU A 163 7.30 8.77 -10.74
N ILE A 164 6.09 8.22 -10.60
CA ILE A 164 5.86 6.77 -10.57
C ILE A 164 5.41 6.23 -11.92
N CYS A 165 4.41 6.87 -12.55
CA CYS A 165 3.82 6.37 -13.79
C CYS A 165 4.15 7.21 -15.03
N PHE A 166 4.82 8.35 -14.85
CA PHE A 166 5.18 9.30 -15.92
C PHE A 166 3.99 9.89 -16.68
N GLU A 167 2.76 9.73 -16.18
CA GLU A 167 1.55 10.35 -16.71
C GLU A 167 1.32 11.76 -16.12
N PRO A 168 0.62 12.65 -16.85
CA PRO A 168 0.31 14.00 -16.37
C PRO A 168 -0.42 14.03 -15.01
N LEU A 169 -0.04 14.99 -14.16
CA LEU A 169 -0.75 15.27 -12.92
C LEU A 169 -2.01 16.11 -13.14
N PRO A 170 -3.03 16.03 -12.26
CA PRO A 170 -4.18 16.91 -12.32
C PRO A 170 -3.75 18.38 -12.24
N TRP A 171 -4.31 19.20 -13.12
CA TRP A 171 -4.02 20.63 -13.20
C TRP A 171 -5.14 21.45 -12.55
N ALA A 172 -4.81 22.61 -11.99
CA ALA A 172 -5.76 23.45 -11.23
C ALA A 172 -7.00 23.86 -12.03
N THR A 173 -6.92 23.90 -13.37
CA THR A 173 -8.05 24.22 -14.25
C THR A 173 -8.91 22.99 -14.59
N ASP A 174 -8.52 21.79 -14.18
CA ASP A 174 -9.29 20.58 -14.43
C ASP A 174 -10.60 20.62 -13.63
N ALA A 175 -11.71 20.25 -14.27
CA ALA A 175 -13.03 20.24 -13.65
C ALA A 175 -13.13 19.35 -12.38
N LYS A 176 -12.20 18.41 -12.22
CA LYS A 176 -12.11 17.49 -11.07
C LYS A 176 -10.78 17.63 -10.33
N TYR A 177 -10.14 18.80 -10.42
CA TYR A 177 -8.93 19.08 -9.70
C TYR A 177 -9.13 18.88 -8.19
N SER A 178 -8.12 18.30 -7.56
CA SER A 178 -8.09 18.08 -6.12
C SER A 178 -6.64 18.17 -5.65
N PRO A 179 -6.29 19.11 -4.75
CA PRO A 179 -4.92 19.27 -4.30
C PRO A 179 -4.44 18.04 -3.50
N VAL A 180 -5.36 17.33 -2.83
CA VAL A 180 -5.07 16.08 -2.12
C VAL A 180 -4.86 14.88 -3.06
N ALA A 181 -5.11 15.02 -4.36
CA ALA A 181 -4.79 13.98 -5.34
C ALA A 181 -3.29 13.95 -5.72
N ILE A 182 -2.52 14.92 -5.24
CA ILE A 182 -1.08 15.06 -5.50
C ILE A 182 -0.32 14.86 -4.19
N VAL A 183 0.74 14.05 -4.23
CA VAL A 183 1.61 13.78 -3.09
C VAL A 183 3.03 14.15 -3.47
N LYS A 184 3.71 14.90 -2.60
CA LYS A 184 5.10 15.33 -2.78
C LYS A 184 6.07 14.23 -2.34
N THR A 185 7.27 14.21 -2.91
CA THR A 185 8.40 13.39 -2.42
C THR A 185 8.85 13.84 -1.02
N CYS A 186 9.92 13.27 -0.47
CA CYS A 186 10.43 13.73 0.83
C CYS A 186 10.78 15.22 0.76
N ARG A 187 10.49 15.95 1.85
CA ARG A 187 10.92 17.35 2.01
C ARG A 187 12.33 17.45 2.64
N ASP A 188 13.15 16.40 2.48
CA ASP A 188 14.53 16.37 2.97
C ASP A 188 15.45 16.98 1.89
N ASP A 189 16.47 17.76 2.27
CA ASP A 189 17.35 18.50 1.33
C ASP A 189 18.08 17.61 0.31
N GLU A 190 18.31 16.34 0.65
CA GLU A 190 18.97 15.35 -0.21
C GLU A 190 18.00 14.67 -1.19
N CYS A 191 16.69 14.90 -1.05
CA CYS A 191 15.68 14.30 -1.92
C CYS A 191 15.29 15.26 -3.04
N PRO A 192 15.40 14.87 -4.32
CA PRO A 192 14.93 15.72 -5.40
C PRO A 192 13.41 15.97 -5.26
N PRO A 193 12.96 17.22 -5.50
CA PRO A 193 11.54 17.54 -5.46
C PRO A 193 10.84 16.79 -6.61
N GLY A 194 9.75 16.10 -6.28
CA GLY A 194 8.94 15.38 -7.24
C GLY A 194 7.48 15.34 -6.79
N LEU A 195 6.59 15.12 -7.76
CA LEU A 195 5.15 15.06 -7.55
C LEU A 195 4.59 13.75 -8.06
N MET A 196 3.63 13.17 -7.34
CA MET A 196 3.07 11.86 -7.65
C MET A 196 1.55 11.87 -7.49
N HIS A 197 0.84 11.07 -8.28
CA HIS A 197 -0.57 10.80 -8.01
C HIS A 197 -0.72 10.09 -6.67
N ARG A 198 -1.67 10.52 -5.84
CA ARG A 198 -2.02 9.84 -4.59
C ARG A 198 -2.29 8.35 -4.81
N GLU A 199 -3.01 8.00 -5.87
CA GLU A 199 -3.32 6.61 -6.21
C GLU A 199 -2.06 5.79 -6.55
N CYS A 200 -1.10 6.36 -7.28
CA CYS A 200 0.18 5.69 -7.56
C CYS A 200 0.97 5.43 -6.28
N VAL A 201 1.07 6.42 -5.38
CA VAL A 201 1.77 6.25 -4.10
C VAL A 201 1.04 5.22 -3.21
N GLN A 202 -0.30 5.22 -3.23
CA GLN A 202 -1.09 4.25 -2.49
C GLN A 202 -0.94 2.83 -3.01
N GLN A 203 -0.92 2.64 -4.33
CA GLN A 203 -0.66 1.34 -4.97
C GLN A 203 0.75 0.84 -4.63
N PHE A 204 1.75 1.74 -4.67
CA PHE A 204 3.10 1.42 -4.28
C PHE A 204 3.18 1.01 -2.79
N ALA A 205 2.54 1.75 -1.89
CA ALA A 205 2.46 1.39 -0.48
C ALA A 205 1.83 0.02 -0.26
N PHE A 206 0.74 -0.29 -0.97
CA PHE A 206 0.09 -1.60 -0.89
C PHE A 206 0.98 -2.75 -1.36
N SER A 207 1.78 -2.53 -2.39
CA SER A 207 2.72 -3.52 -2.91
C SER A 207 3.94 -3.66 -1.97
N ALA A 208 4.50 -2.55 -1.49
CA ALA A 208 5.77 -2.56 -0.77
C ALA A 208 5.66 -2.94 0.71
N GLY A 209 4.55 -2.63 1.38
CA GLY A 209 4.39 -2.92 2.82
C GLY A 209 5.57 -2.39 3.65
N TYR A 210 6.27 -3.25 4.40
CA TYR A 210 7.46 -2.87 5.20
C TYR A 210 8.64 -2.31 4.38
N HIS A 211 8.66 -2.54 3.07
CA HIS A 211 9.65 -2.01 2.14
C HIS A 211 9.27 -0.65 1.54
N PHE A 212 8.14 -0.07 1.94
CA PHE A 212 7.71 1.24 1.46
C PHE A 212 8.72 2.32 1.87
N LYS A 213 9.12 3.12 0.88
CA LYS A 213 10.17 4.15 0.97
C LYS A 213 9.88 5.24 -0.05
N CYS A 214 10.58 6.37 0.02
CA CYS A 214 10.45 7.39 -1.03
C CYS A 214 10.83 6.80 -2.41
N PRO A 215 10.04 7.02 -3.47
CA PRO A 215 10.43 6.61 -4.83
C PRO A 215 11.72 7.27 -5.33
N CYS A 216 12.04 8.48 -4.86
CA CYS A 216 13.18 9.25 -5.37
C CYS A 216 14.47 9.05 -4.54
N CYS A 217 14.41 9.23 -3.22
CA CYS A 217 15.61 9.10 -2.36
C CYS A 217 15.69 7.77 -1.60
N PHE A 218 14.72 6.86 -1.77
CA PHE A 218 14.68 5.56 -1.08
C PHE A 218 14.69 5.59 0.46
N SER A 219 14.49 6.77 1.06
CA SER A 219 14.41 6.95 2.52
C SER A 219 13.11 6.40 3.09
N LYS A 220 13.20 5.67 4.20
CA LYS A 220 12.04 5.23 5.01
C LYS A 220 11.42 6.36 5.83
N LYS A 221 12.10 7.51 5.99
CA LYS A 221 11.53 8.67 6.69
C LYS A 221 10.25 9.19 6.01
N TYR A 222 10.12 8.92 4.70
CA TYR A 222 8.96 9.24 3.88
C TYR A 222 7.63 8.69 4.40
N ILE A 223 7.64 7.56 5.12
CA ILE A 223 6.42 6.87 5.57
C ILE A 223 5.49 7.84 6.33
N LYS A 224 6.06 8.65 7.23
CA LYS A 224 5.28 9.61 8.03
C LYS A 224 4.65 10.69 7.14
N ASN A 225 5.42 11.25 6.21
CA ASN A 225 4.94 12.24 5.25
C ASN A 225 3.81 11.66 4.38
N ALA A 226 4.00 10.47 3.82
CA ALA A 226 2.99 9.81 3.02
C ALA A 226 1.68 9.56 3.81
N GLN A 227 1.78 9.10 5.05
CA GLN A 227 0.62 8.89 5.93
C GLN A 227 -0.13 10.20 6.23
N GLN A 228 0.59 11.29 6.49
CA GLN A 228 0.00 12.62 6.69
C GLN A 228 -0.73 13.14 5.45
N HIS A 229 -0.29 12.75 4.25
CA HIS A 229 -0.92 13.12 2.98
C HIS A 229 -1.92 12.07 2.47
N GLY A 230 -2.42 11.22 3.37
CA GLY A 230 -3.53 10.30 3.10
C GLY A 230 -3.16 9.03 2.32
N ILE A 231 -1.92 8.57 2.48
CA ILE A 231 -1.45 7.25 2.04
C ILE A 231 -1.44 6.27 3.21
N PHE A 232 -2.23 5.21 3.09
CA PHE A 232 -2.20 4.11 4.03
C PHE A 232 -1.02 3.18 3.71
N VAL A 233 -0.15 2.91 4.70
CA VAL A 233 0.98 1.99 4.56
C VAL A 233 0.70 0.71 5.34
N PRO A 234 0.49 -0.44 4.68
CA PRO A 234 0.29 -1.72 5.34
C PRO A 234 1.49 -2.15 6.18
N SER A 235 1.21 -2.67 7.37
CA SER A 235 2.16 -3.46 8.15
C SER A 235 2.15 -4.91 7.68
N ARG A 236 2.78 -5.19 6.53
CA ARG A 236 2.90 -6.54 5.94
C ARG A 236 4.14 -6.66 5.05
N ASP A 237 4.56 -7.89 4.78
CA ASP A 237 5.61 -8.15 3.79
C ASP A 237 5.17 -7.76 2.39
N ALA A 238 6.15 -7.44 1.55
CA ALA A 238 5.84 -6.95 0.22
C ALA A 238 5.07 -7.99 -0.60
N SER A 239 4.25 -7.56 -1.54
CA SER A 239 3.46 -8.47 -2.37
C SER A 239 4.33 -9.47 -3.12
N TRP A 240 5.50 -9.03 -3.58
CA TRP A 240 6.47 -9.86 -4.31
C TRP A 240 7.14 -10.93 -3.43
N GLU A 241 7.21 -10.74 -2.11
CA GLU A 241 7.72 -11.77 -1.17
C GLU A 241 6.66 -12.82 -0.83
N ARG A 242 5.39 -12.51 -1.12
CA ARG A 242 4.22 -13.35 -0.80
C ARG A 242 3.69 -14.13 -1.99
N GLU A 243 4.29 -14.00 -3.17
CA GLU A 243 3.90 -14.78 -4.34
C GLU A 243 4.24 -16.27 -4.13
N PRO A 244 3.36 -17.22 -4.51
CA PRO A 244 3.63 -18.64 -4.39
C PRO A 244 4.92 -19.02 -5.13
N GLY A 245 5.96 -19.36 -4.37
CA GLY A 245 7.27 -19.67 -4.94
C GLY A 245 8.20 -18.48 -5.15
N ALA A 246 7.94 -17.32 -4.55
CA ALA A 246 8.83 -16.14 -4.57
C ALA A 246 10.29 -16.48 -4.19
N PHE A 247 10.49 -17.46 -3.31
CA PHE A 247 11.82 -17.95 -2.91
C PHE A 247 12.23 -19.28 -3.59
N LYS A 248 11.39 -19.85 -4.46
CA LYS A 248 11.61 -21.16 -5.06
C LYS A 248 12.84 -21.19 -5.97
N ASP A 249 13.14 -20.06 -6.59
CA ASP A 249 14.33 -19.89 -7.45
C ASP A 249 15.55 -19.36 -6.69
N LEU A 250 15.36 -18.68 -5.55
CA LEU A 250 16.45 -18.21 -4.67
C LEU A 250 17.23 -19.36 -4.01
N HIS A 251 16.68 -20.58 -4.00
CA HIS A 251 17.30 -21.75 -3.39
C HIS A 251 17.78 -22.80 -4.39
N LYS A 252 17.71 -22.54 -5.71
CA LYS A 252 18.30 -23.45 -6.70
C LYS A 252 19.82 -23.31 -6.72
N ARG A 253 20.50 -23.90 -5.74
CA ARG A 253 21.96 -24.06 -5.67
C ARG A 253 22.45 -25.15 -6.64
N SER A 254 21.91 -25.16 -7.85
CA SER A 254 22.19 -26.17 -8.87
C SER A 254 22.73 -25.49 -10.12
N CYS A 255 23.74 -26.09 -10.72
CA CYS A 255 24.27 -25.64 -12.01
C CYS A 255 23.19 -25.69 -13.09
N THR A 256 23.06 -24.60 -13.84
CA THR A 256 22.06 -24.40 -14.90
C THR A 256 22.58 -24.74 -16.30
N ALA A 257 23.78 -25.34 -16.39
CA ALA A 257 24.34 -25.81 -17.66
C ALA A 257 23.47 -26.89 -18.29
N ALA A 258 23.28 -26.81 -19.62
CA ALA A 258 22.53 -27.82 -20.38
C ALA A 258 23.11 -29.23 -20.18
N ASP A 259 24.44 -29.33 -20.20
CA ASP A 259 25.18 -30.56 -19.96
C ASP A 259 26.14 -30.39 -18.78
N CYS A 260 25.60 -30.52 -17.56
CA CYS A 260 26.39 -30.43 -16.34
C CYS A 260 27.07 -31.78 -16.01
N SER A 261 28.38 -31.87 -16.23
CA SER A 261 29.20 -33.05 -15.89
C SER A 261 29.23 -33.38 -14.39
N LEU A 262 28.85 -32.43 -13.54
CA LEU A 262 28.85 -32.58 -12.09
C LEU A 262 27.46 -32.88 -11.50
N ALA A 263 26.40 -32.94 -12.32
CA ALA A 263 25.01 -33.05 -11.86
C ALA A 263 24.73 -34.28 -10.98
N SER A 264 25.41 -35.41 -11.25
CA SER A 264 25.26 -36.68 -10.53
C SER A 264 26.34 -36.92 -9.47
N THR A 265 27.18 -35.91 -9.18
CA THR A 265 28.28 -36.02 -8.22
C THR A 265 27.93 -35.38 -6.87
N LYS A 266 28.69 -35.73 -5.81
CA LYS A 266 28.57 -35.06 -4.50
C LYS A 266 28.86 -33.56 -4.55
N ALA A 267 29.51 -33.07 -5.61
CA ALA A 267 29.82 -31.66 -5.84
C ALA A 267 28.74 -30.89 -6.62
N ALA A 268 27.61 -31.54 -6.95
CA ALA A 268 26.53 -30.95 -7.74
C ALA A 268 26.00 -29.62 -7.17
N ASN A 269 26.00 -29.48 -5.83
CA ASN A 269 25.47 -28.31 -5.11
C ASN A 269 26.56 -27.56 -4.31
N ASP A 270 27.84 -27.80 -4.59
CA ASP A 270 28.95 -27.10 -3.92
C ASP A 270 29.12 -25.67 -4.46
N VAL A 271 28.61 -24.70 -3.71
CA VAL A 271 28.57 -23.28 -4.08
C VAL A 271 29.99 -22.69 -4.25
N SER A 272 31.01 -23.21 -3.57
CA SER A 272 32.40 -22.71 -3.69
C SER A 272 32.98 -22.93 -5.09
N LYS A 273 32.41 -23.89 -5.83
CA LYS A 273 32.78 -24.24 -7.20
C LYS A 273 31.83 -23.64 -8.23
N MET A 274 30.88 -22.82 -7.81
CA MET A 274 29.93 -22.16 -8.68
C MET A 274 30.23 -20.67 -8.80
N VAL A 275 29.71 -20.09 -9.87
CA VAL A 275 29.70 -18.67 -10.18
C VAL A 275 28.30 -18.30 -10.64
N GLY A 276 27.81 -17.15 -10.20
CA GLY A 276 26.55 -16.58 -10.67
C GLY A 276 26.76 -15.69 -11.89
N CYS A 277 25.69 -15.44 -12.63
CA CYS A 277 25.70 -14.41 -13.68
C CYS A 277 26.21 -13.07 -13.11
N SER A 278 27.20 -12.45 -13.74
CA SER A 278 27.81 -11.20 -13.27
C SER A 278 26.85 -10.01 -13.25
N VAL A 279 25.75 -10.08 -14.01
CA VAL A 279 24.71 -9.03 -14.06
C VAL A 279 23.59 -9.28 -13.06
N CYS A 280 22.92 -10.44 -13.12
CA CYS A 280 21.71 -10.69 -12.32
C CYS A 280 21.93 -11.58 -11.09
N GLY A 281 23.06 -12.28 -10.99
CA GLY A 281 23.35 -13.26 -9.94
C GLY A 281 22.40 -14.48 -9.89
N GLY A 282 21.37 -14.53 -10.74
CA GLY A 282 20.24 -15.46 -10.60
C GLY A 282 20.49 -16.87 -11.16
N GLN A 283 21.20 -16.99 -12.28
CA GLN A 283 21.64 -18.32 -12.78
C GLN A 283 23.02 -18.64 -12.24
N LEU A 284 23.17 -19.87 -11.72
CA LEU A 284 24.44 -20.41 -11.25
C LEU A 284 24.98 -21.42 -12.25
N MET A 285 26.28 -21.39 -12.50
CA MET A 285 26.99 -22.46 -13.20
C MET A 285 28.22 -22.86 -12.40
N HIS A 286 28.60 -24.14 -12.44
CA HIS A 286 29.94 -24.51 -11.97
C HIS A 286 31.00 -23.78 -12.79
N LYS A 287 32.11 -23.39 -12.17
CA LYS A 287 33.24 -22.72 -12.84
C LYS A 287 33.66 -23.46 -14.11
N VAL A 288 33.75 -24.79 -14.04
CA VAL A 288 34.07 -25.67 -15.18
C VAL A 288 32.98 -25.73 -16.25
N CYS A 289 31.72 -25.52 -15.88
CA CYS A 289 30.59 -25.56 -16.81
C CYS A 289 30.45 -24.25 -17.59
N THR A 290 31.04 -23.13 -17.13
CA THR A 290 31.00 -21.86 -17.86
C THR A 290 31.71 -21.92 -19.22
N GLN A 291 32.75 -22.77 -19.33
CA GLN A 291 33.64 -22.85 -20.49
C GLN A 291 34.29 -21.49 -20.85
N LEU A 292 34.51 -20.64 -19.84
CA LEU A 292 35.17 -19.34 -19.98
C LEU A 292 36.59 -19.40 -19.39
N GLU A 293 37.50 -18.60 -19.94
CA GLU A 293 38.84 -18.41 -19.37
C GLU A 293 38.77 -17.80 -17.96
N ASP A 294 37.88 -16.81 -17.78
CA ASP A 294 37.50 -16.29 -16.47
C ASP A 294 36.03 -16.64 -16.15
N PRO A 295 35.78 -17.63 -15.29
CA PRO A 295 34.43 -18.00 -14.88
C PRO A 295 33.62 -16.88 -14.22
N PHE A 296 34.27 -15.87 -13.63
CA PHE A 296 33.57 -14.75 -12.98
C PHE A 296 32.93 -13.77 -13.97
N THR A 297 33.28 -13.86 -15.25
CA THR A 297 32.66 -13.08 -16.34
C THR A 297 31.39 -13.72 -16.90
N TYR A 298 30.94 -14.84 -16.33
CA TYR A 298 29.78 -15.57 -16.80
C TYR A 298 28.52 -14.70 -16.87
N LEU A 299 27.85 -14.73 -18.04
CA LEU A 299 26.55 -14.10 -18.27
C LEU A 299 25.51 -15.15 -18.65
N CYS A 300 24.34 -15.09 -18.02
CA CYS A 300 23.21 -15.95 -18.36
C CYS A 300 22.59 -15.55 -19.70
N LYS A 301 21.84 -16.48 -20.32
CA LYS A 301 21.23 -16.24 -21.64
C LYS A 301 20.32 -14.99 -21.66
N ALA A 302 19.56 -14.77 -20.59
CA ALA A 302 18.70 -13.59 -20.46
C ALA A 302 19.50 -12.29 -20.43
N CYS A 303 20.55 -12.20 -19.61
CA CYS A 303 21.40 -11.01 -19.54
C CYS A 303 22.31 -10.81 -20.77
N LYS A 304 22.48 -11.84 -21.62
CA LYS A 304 23.12 -11.71 -22.93
C LYS A 304 22.18 -11.14 -24.00
N ASP A 305 20.87 -11.39 -23.87
CA ASP A 305 19.84 -11.03 -24.84
C ASP A 305 19.20 -9.66 -24.52
N GLU A 306 18.98 -9.38 -23.23
CA GLU A 306 18.77 -8.00 -22.78
C GLU A 306 20.02 -7.20 -23.11
N SER A 307 19.83 -6.06 -23.79
CA SER A 307 20.89 -5.26 -24.40
C SER A 307 21.81 -4.54 -23.39
N PHE A 308 22.29 -5.23 -22.36
CA PHE A 308 23.30 -4.75 -21.41
C PHE A 308 24.70 -4.69 -22.03
N ILE A 309 24.90 -5.28 -23.22
CA ILE A 309 26.17 -5.25 -23.96
C ILE A 309 26.50 -3.84 -24.50
N LYS A 310 25.56 -2.87 -24.45
CA LYS A 310 25.82 -1.48 -24.87
C LYS A 310 26.15 -0.49 -23.74
N LEU A 311 26.29 -0.95 -22.49
CA LEU A 311 26.53 -0.08 -21.33
C LEU A 311 27.74 -0.48 -20.47
N LEU A 312 28.65 -1.29 -21.01
CA LEU A 312 29.99 -1.53 -20.48
C LEU A 312 31.04 -1.03 -21.48
#